data_AF-A0AAV4HJT9-F1
#
_entry.id   AF-A0AAV4HJT9-F1
#
_cell.length_a   1.000
_cell.length_b   1.000
_cell.length_c   1.000
_cell.angle_alpha   90.00
_cell.angle_beta   90.00
_cell.angle_gamma   90.00
#
_symmetry.space_group_name_H-M   'P 1'
#
loop_
_entity.id
_entity.type
_entity.pdbx_description
1 polymer ?
#
loop_
_entity_poly.entity_id
_entity_poly.type
_entity_poly.pdbx_seq_one_letter_code
_entity_poly.pdbx_strand_id
1 'polypeptide(L)'
;MNSDPLKHDTIVDSDALSQLYAQYCHYKEEIRRGTYGRTPQFWIQYVDKVWILLRFSRAIKTNNLDLYMRSLQQLCPLMFTMDHHNYARYLTLYCASLLNLPNSHPGAEDLLRKGGLTVNRSNLPNCRTAIDLTIEQTINKHAKTKGGIVGFSKNCPAYYRWCVTRHSRASYVSATNVMVGVNNDSNGCPRDISPFNIIQSEKLVEKAISAIAGFVNPFEVDGGLICLSSANKTAVISLLLSEWEDDKYASRLQGRLLYFSHKDTCSLLSSEDGEITDSQLVQSLATSQEEADTKIILHCIHASMDLKCNTIIVRSPDTDVFLLPLAFADEIDKNFLFDTGTSNNRRQINVTVLKEKFSLNIRSALLGLHSFTGCDTVSSFTGKGKIRPFTIMCKDQNSVNCFQRLGTKEQIDDTLFDGLQKFVCLLYGHPSSNKVNDVRLKIVKKRFTPGDDRPLKQCHGMDLSQLPPCEMSLKNHIKRANYQSMIWRCASQTHPKLPNPENNGWKLSERGRLEINWCDGDIFPNEIVDILSKDDAVQDSDDDKDSVASDDIEWLSESEEDITDSDTD
;
A
#
# COMPACT_ATOMS: atom_id res chain seq x y z
N MET A 1 -48.81 26.43 8.28
CA MET A 1 -49.22 25.07 7.89
C MET A 1 -48.11 24.11 8.28
N ASN A 2 -48.41 23.23 9.23
CA ASN A 2 -47.81 21.91 9.53
C ASN A 2 -46.46 21.61 8.85
N SER A 3 -45.37 21.35 9.56
CA SER A 3 -45.27 20.29 10.56
C SER A 3 -44.19 20.56 11.60
N ASP A 4 -44.53 20.22 12.84
CA ASP A 4 -43.70 20.01 14.03
C ASP A 4 -42.20 19.76 13.74
N PRO A 5 -41.25 20.56 14.27
CA PRO A 5 -39.87 20.12 14.33
C PRO A 5 -39.88 18.96 15.33
N LEU A 6 -39.91 17.72 14.82
CA LEU A 6 -39.78 16.50 15.61
C LEU A 6 -38.86 16.78 16.79
N LYS A 7 -39.43 16.93 17.99
CA LYS A 7 -38.66 17.28 19.18
C LYS A 7 -37.61 16.19 19.28
N HIS A 8 -36.36 16.55 19.05
CA HIS A 8 -35.25 15.61 18.95
C HIS A 8 -35.22 14.69 20.19
N ASP A 9 -35.66 15.22 21.33
CA ASP A 9 -35.85 14.51 22.60
C ASP A 9 -36.95 13.43 22.54
N THR A 10 -38.09 13.68 21.89
CA THR A 10 -39.18 12.68 21.76
C THR A 10 -38.84 11.50 20.84
N ILE A 11 -37.93 11.67 19.88
CA ILE A 11 -37.43 10.54 19.06
C ILE A 11 -36.39 9.74 19.85
N VAL A 12 -35.47 10.43 20.54
CA VAL A 12 -34.39 9.80 21.33
C VAL A 12 -34.97 8.94 22.45
N ASP A 13 -36.08 9.36 23.05
CA ASP A 13 -36.78 8.65 24.11
C ASP A 13 -37.90 7.71 23.60
N SER A 14 -37.98 7.48 22.29
CA SER A 14 -39.03 6.60 21.73
C SER A 14 -38.69 5.11 21.93
N ASP A 15 -39.72 4.32 22.27
CA ASP A 15 -39.61 2.86 22.34
C ASP A 15 -39.18 2.25 21.00
N ALA A 16 -39.60 2.85 19.89
CA ALA A 16 -39.23 2.41 18.54
C ALA A 16 -37.72 2.56 18.29
N LEU A 17 -37.12 3.69 18.66
CA LEU A 17 -35.67 3.88 18.53
C LEU A 17 -34.91 2.94 19.47
N SER A 18 -35.40 2.75 20.70
CA SER A 18 -34.81 1.83 21.68
C SER A 18 -34.80 0.38 21.17
N GLN A 19 -35.89 -0.07 20.55
CA GLN A 19 -35.97 -1.39 19.91
C GLN A 19 -35.02 -1.50 18.71
N LEU A 20 -34.98 -0.50 17.83
CA LEU A 20 -34.08 -0.48 16.67
C LEU A 20 -32.61 -0.50 17.12
N TYR A 21 -32.27 0.26 18.17
CA TYR A 21 -30.94 0.28 18.75
C TYR A 21 -30.57 -1.08 19.35
N ALA A 22 -31.50 -1.73 20.06
CA ALA A 22 -31.30 -3.08 20.59
C ALA A 22 -31.06 -4.11 19.47
N GLN A 23 -31.83 -4.03 18.37
CA GLN A 23 -31.62 -4.88 17.19
C GLN A 23 -30.25 -4.62 16.54
N TYR A 24 -29.86 -3.35 16.40
CA TYR A 24 -28.54 -2.98 15.86
C TYR A 24 -27.40 -3.48 16.76
N CYS A 25 -27.53 -3.36 18.08
CA CYS A 25 -26.57 -3.90 19.04
C CYS A 25 -26.46 -5.42 18.92
N HIS A 26 -27.59 -6.12 18.78
CA HIS A 26 -27.60 -7.57 18.56
C HIS A 26 -26.86 -7.93 17.26
N TYR A 27 -27.17 -7.24 16.17
CA TYR A 27 -26.49 -7.41 14.88
C TYR A 27 -24.97 -7.18 14.97
N LYS A 28 -24.52 -6.16 15.70
CA LYS A 28 -23.08 -5.94 15.95
C LYS A 28 -22.43 -7.12 16.66
N GLU A 29 -23.10 -7.71 17.65
CA GLU A 29 -22.59 -8.88 18.38
C GLU A 29 -22.52 -10.12 17.49
N GLU A 30 -23.50 -10.35 16.62
CA GLU A 30 -23.45 -11.42 15.63
C GLU A 30 -22.26 -11.26 14.66
N ILE A 31 -22.01 -10.04 14.18
CA ILE A 31 -20.82 -9.75 13.37
C ILE A 31 -19.53 -10.07 14.14
N ARG A 32 -19.45 -9.66 15.41
CA ARG A 32 -18.28 -9.94 16.26
C ARG A 32 -18.05 -11.44 16.48
N ARG A 33 -19.12 -12.23 16.59
CA ARG A 33 -19.06 -13.70 16.68
C ARG A 33 -18.66 -14.37 15.35
N GLY A 34 -18.61 -13.61 14.26
CA GLY A 34 -18.20 -14.10 12.94
C GLY A 34 -19.34 -14.72 12.13
N THR A 35 -20.60 -14.53 12.53
CA THR A 35 -21.79 -15.08 11.85
C THR A 35 -21.82 -14.71 10.36
N TYR A 36 -21.34 -13.51 10.02
CA TYR A 36 -21.32 -12.98 8.65
C TYR A 36 -19.93 -13.05 7.98
N GLY A 37 -19.00 -13.83 8.54
CA GLY A 37 -17.64 -14.02 8.00
C GLY A 37 -16.61 -13.00 8.49
N ARG A 38 -15.36 -13.17 8.04
CA ARG A 38 -14.19 -12.42 8.55
C ARG A 38 -14.16 -10.95 8.13
N THR A 39 -14.70 -10.62 6.96
CA THR A 39 -14.66 -9.24 6.44
C THR A 39 -15.54 -8.31 7.26
N PRO A 40 -16.84 -8.61 7.53
CA PRO A 40 -17.63 -7.80 8.46
C PRO A 40 -17.03 -7.76 9.87
N GLN A 41 -16.46 -8.87 10.35
CA GLN A 41 -15.80 -8.95 11.66
C GLN A 41 -14.56 -8.04 11.76
N PHE A 42 -13.87 -7.78 10.65
CA PHE A 42 -12.80 -6.79 10.59
C PHE A 42 -13.35 -5.36 10.59
N TRP A 43 -14.34 -5.07 9.73
CA TRP A 43 -14.92 -3.73 9.60
C TRP A 43 -15.58 -3.25 10.90
N ILE A 44 -16.20 -4.13 11.67
CA ILE A 44 -16.80 -3.73 12.95
C ILE A 44 -15.76 -3.25 13.96
N GLN A 45 -14.55 -3.83 13.94
CA GLN A 45 -13.43 -3.38 14.78
C GLN A 45 -12.94 -1.99 14.34
N TYR A 46 -12.90 -1.73 13.04
CA TYR A 46 -12.59 -0.41 12.51
C TYR A 46 -13.63 0.63 12.94
N VAL A 47 -14.92 0.31 12.81
CA VAL A 47 -16.02 1.18 13.25
C VAL A 47 -15.92 1.50 14.75
N ASP A 48 -15.60 0.52 15.59
CA ASP A 48 -15.40 0.74 17.03
C ASP A 48 -14.24 1.73 17.30
N LYS A 49 -13.14 1.65 16.53
CA LYS A 49 -12.02 2.61 16.61
C LYS A 49 -12.43 4.02 16.18
N VAL A 50 -13.19 4.16 15.09
CA VAL A 50 -13.72 5.46 14.62
C VAL A 50 -14.61 6.10 15.69
N TRP A 51 -15.45 5.32 16.37
CA TRP A 51 -16.29 5.82 17.46
C TRP A 51 -15.50 6.41 18.63
N ILE A 52 -14.31 5.86 18.94
CA ILE A 52 -13.42 6.42 19.97
C ILE A 52 -12.95 7.82 19.56
N LEU A 53 -12.55 8.00 18.30
CA LEU A 53 -12.11 9.30 17.75
C LEU A 53 -13.24 10.32 17.72
N LEU A 54 -14.44 9.93 17.29
CA LEU A 54 -15.61 10.81 17.29
C LEU A 54 -15.98 11.24 18.71
N ARG A 55 -15.92 10.32 19.68
CA ARG A 55 -16.16 10.62 21.09
C ARG A 55 -15.11 11.58 21.65
N PHE A 56 -13.84 11.40 21.28
CA PHE A 56 -12.76 12.29 21.66
C PHE A 56 -12.98 13.71 21.11
N SER A 57 -13.32 13.82 19.82
CA SER A 57 -13.66 15.09 19.17
C SER A 57 -14.85 15.79 19.85
N ARG A 58 -15.92 15.03 20.17
CA ARG A 58 -17.06 15.54 20.95
C ARG A 58 -16.62 16.07 22.31
N ALA A 59 -15.76 15.36 23.03
CA ALA A 59 -15.27 15.78 24.34
C ALA A 59 -14.56 17.15 24.26
N ILE A 60 -13.73 17.35 23.24
CA ILE A 60 -13.05 18.62 22.97
C ILE A 60 -14.07 19.72 22.67
N LYS A 61 -14.95 19.49 21.68
CA LYS A 61 -15.93 20.47 21.20
C LYS A 61 -16.91 20.92 22.30
N THR A 62 -17.19 20.06 23.28
CA THR A 62 -18.13 20.31 24.38
C THR A 62 -17.47 20.63 25.73
N ASN A 63 -16.13 20.67 25.80
CA ASN A 63 -15.37 20.83 27.05
C ASN A 63 -15.79 19.80 28.13
N ASN A 64 -16.01 18.55 27.73
CA ASN A 64 -16.42 17.49 28.64
C ASN A 64 -15.18 16.71 29.14
N LEU A 65 -14.74 17.02 30.36
CA LEU A 65 -13.52 16.44 30.96
C LEU A 65 -13.62 14.92 31.16
N ASP A 66 -14.76 14.42 31.64
CA ASP A 66 -14.93 12.98 31.90
C ASP A 66 -14.90 12.18 30.59
N LEU A 67 -15.57 12.70 29.55
CA LEU A 67 -15.58 12.09 28.23
C LEU A 67 -14.18 12.13 27.59
N TYR A 68 -13.44 13.22 27.80
CA TYR A 68 -12.07 13.39 27.33
C TYR A 68 -11.14 12.36 27.94
N MET A 69 -11.17 12.21 29.28
CA MET A 69 -10.35 11.23 30.01
C MET A 69 -10.67 9.79 29.58
N ARG A 70 -11.95 9.43 29.48
CA ARG A 70 -12.36 8.07 29.03
C ARG A 70 -11.95 7.79 27.59
N SER A 71 -12.06 8.78 26.70
CA SER A 71 -11.61 8.63 25.31
C SER A 71 -10.10 8.43 25.22
N LEU A 72 -9.30 9.17 25.99
CA LEU A 72 -7.84 9.01 26.02
C LEU A 72 -7.41 7.62 26.52
N GLN A 73 -8.05 7.12 27.58
CA GLN A 73 -7.80 5.77 28.08
C GLN A 73 -8.07 4.69 27.00
N GLN A 74 -9.12 4.87 26.19
CA GLN A 74 -9.44 3.95 25.09
C GLN A 74 -8.53 4.13 23.86
N LEU A 75 -7.92 5.30 23.69
CA LEU A 75 -6.92 5.55 22.66
C LEU A 75 -5.56 4.93 22.99
N CYS A 76 -5.19 4.76 24.27
CA CYS A 76 -3.90 4.17 24.66
C CYS A 76 -3.62 2.81 23.99
N PRO A 77 -4.49 1.78 24.11
CA PRO A 77 -4.27 0.50 23.44
C PRO A 77 -4.26 0.65 21.92
N LEU A 78 -5.07 1.56 21.36
CA LEU A 78 -5.11 1.80 19.93
C LEU A 78 -3.76 2.30 19.41
N MET A 79 -3.17 3.31 20.07
CA MET A 79 -1.86 3.85 19.71
C MET A 79 -0.77 2.77 19.77
N PHE A 80 -0.83 1.89 20.78
CA PHE A 80 0.10 0.76 20.88
C PHE A 80 -0.09 -0.23 19.72
N THR A 81 -1.32 -0.65 19.43
CA THR A 81 -1.59 -1.60 18.33
C THR A 81 -1.27 -1.07 16.94
N MET A 82 -1.17 0.25 16.78
CA MET A 82 -0.87 0.91 15.52
C MET A 82 0.61 1.35 15.42
N ASP A 83 1.49 0.75 16.23
CA ASP A 83 2.95 1.01 16.25
C ASP A 83 3.33 2.46 16.62
N HIS A 84 2.43 3.19 17.29
CA HIS A 84 2.69 4.52 17.83
C HIS A 84 3.11 4.45 19.30
N HIS A 85 4.17 3.67 19.59
CA HIS A 85 4.62 3.35 20.95
C HIS A 85 4.94 4.58 21.80
N ASN A 86 5.55 5.62 21.22
CA ASN A 86 5.82 6.88 21.92
C ASN A 86 4.52 7.53 22.43
N TYR A 87 3.51 7.63 21.56
CA TYR A 87 2.21 8.17 21.94
C TYR A 87 1.53 7.30 22.99
N ALA A 88 1.56 5.98 22.86
CA ALA A 88 0.99 5.07 23.86
C ALA A 88 1.63 5.28 25.25
N ARG A 89 2.96 5.41 25.32
CA ARG A 89 3.71 5.65 26.56
C ARG A 89 3.35 7.00 27.19
N TYR A 90 3.49 8.09 26.43
CA TYR A 90 3.23 9.43 26.97
C TYR A 90 1.75 9.67 27.26
N LEU A 91 0.85 9.09 26.48
CA LEU A 91 -0.59 9.18 26.73
C LEU A 91 -0.99 8.46 28.02
N THR A 92 -0.33 7.34 28.33
CA THR A 92 -0.55 6.62 29.60
C THR A 92 -0.12 7.47 30.79
N LEU A 93 1.07 8.10 30.72
CA LEU A 93 1.54 9.04 31.74
C LEU A 93 0.61 10.26 31.88
N TYR A 94 0.13 10.80 30.76
CA TYR A 94 -0.81 11.90 30.75
C TYR A 94 -2.14 11.52 31.40
N CYS A 95 -2.69 10.34 31.08
CA CYS A 95 -3.89 9.82 31.74
C CYS A 95 -3.70 9.66 33.24
N ALA A 96 -2.55 9.13 33.69
CA ALA A 96 -2.23 9.02 35.12
C ALA A 96 -2.16 10.39 35.79
N SER A 97 -1.58 11.39 35.11
CA SER A 97 -1.52 12.77 35.58
C SER A 97 -2.91 13.39 35.73
N LEU A 98 -3.80 13.18 34.75
CA LEU A 98 -5.19 13.64 34.80
C LEU A 98 -5.97 12.99 35.94
N LEU A 99 -5.78 11.70 36.18
CA LEU A 99 -6.41 11.00 37.30
C LEU A 99 -5.91 11.50 38.67
N ASN A 100 -4.66 11.95 38.74
CA ASN A 100 -4.04 12.48 39.95
C ASN A 100 -4.20 14.01 40.11
N LEU A 101 -4.98 14.67 39.25
CA LEU A 101 -5.21 16.13 39.33
C LEU A 101 -5.71 16.59 40.71
N PRO A 102 -6.67 15.91 41.37
CA PRO A 102 -7.19 16.37 42.66
C PRO A 102 -6.13 16.46 43.75
N ASN A 103 -5.13 15.56 43.73
CA ASN A 103 -4.07 15.51 44.73
C ASN A 103 -2.88 16.41 44.35
N SER A 104 -2.48 16.39 43.08
CA SER A 104 -1.30 17.14 42.61
C SER A 104 -1.57 18.63 42.44
N HIS A 105 -2.77 19.01 42.01
CA HIS A 105 -3.16 20.39 41.72
C HIS A 105 -4.62 20.65 42.13
N PRO A 106 -4.89 20.79 43.45
CA PRO A 106 -6.24 21.07 43.95
C PRO A 106 -6.88 22.29 43.25
N GLY A 107 -8.13 22.15 42.78
CA GLY A 107 -8.86 23.19 42.07
C GLY A 107 -8.61 23.27 40.55
N ALA A 108 -7.62 22.55 40.02
CA ALA A 108 -7.39 22.48 38.57
C ALA A 108 -8.55 21.78 37.83
N GLU A 109 -9.16 20.76 38.45
CA GLU A 109 -10.32 20.07 37.87
C GLU A 109 -11.51 21.02 37.65
N ASP A 110 -11.79 21.90 38.61
CA ASP A 110 -12.85 22.91 38.50
C ASP A 110 -12.58 23.88 37.36
N LEU A 111 -11.32 24.29 37.18
CA LEU A 111 -10.91 25.14 36.06
C LEU A 111 -11.11 24.46 34.71
N LEU A 112 -10.71 23.19 34.59
CA LEU A 112 -10.89 22.40 33.37
C LEU A 112 -12.38 22.23 33.04
N ARG A 113 -13.23 21.94 34.04
CA ARG A 113 -14.68 21.82 33.88
C ARG A 113 -15.34 23.15 33.50
N LYS A 114 -14.82 24.29 33.99
CA LYS A 114 -15.30 25.65 33.67
C LYS A 114 -14.79 26.20 32.32
N GLY A 115 -14.42 25.34 31.38
CA GLY A 115 -13.95 25.77 30.06
C GLY A 115 -12.44 25.84 29.90
N GLY A 116 -11.66 25.39 30.88
CA GLY A 116 -10.20 25.39 30.83
C GLY A 116 -9.58 24.23 30.04
N LEU A 117 -10.37 23.24 29.61
CA LEU A 117 -9.89 22.11 28.81
C LEU A 117 -9.75 22.50 27.32
N THR A 118 -10.67 23.31 26.79
CA THR A 118 -10.69 23.70 25.37
C THR A 118 -11.05 25.16 25.16
N VAL A 119 -10.48 25.77 24.11
CA VAL A 119 -10.65 27.19 23.80
C VAL A 119 -11.82 27.36 22.84
N ASN A 120 -12.63 28.40 23.07
CA ASN A 120 -13.61 28.85 22.09
C ASN A 120 -13.15 30.15 21.43
N ARG A 121 -13.16 30.19 20.09
CA ARG A 121 -12.77 31.37 19.31
C ARG A 121 -13.96 32.11 18.70
N SER A 122 -15.15 31.50 18.70
CA SER A 122 -16.37 32.10 18.16
C SER A 122 -17.51 31.98 19.15
N ASN A 123 -18.56 32.78 18.98
CA ASN A 123 -19.77 32.68 19.81
C ASN A 123 -20.67 31.51 19.39
N LEU A 124 -20.21 30.62 18.50
CA LEU A 124 -20.99 29.47 18.07
C LEU A 124 -20.92 28.32 19.09
N PRO A 125 -22.07 27.68 19.41
CA PRO A 125 -22.08 26.47 20.22
C PRO A 125 -21.23 25.35 19.58
N ASN A 126 -20.60 24.51 20.42
CA ASN A 126 -19.86 23.30 20.01
C ASN A 126 -18.69 23.52 19.03
N CYS A 127 -18.16 24.75 18.94
CA CYS A 127 -17.04 25.11 18.07
C CYS A 127 -15.70 25.25 18.82
N ARG A 128 -15.57 24.59 19.99
CA ARG A 128 -14.34 24.62 20.79
C ARG A 128 -13.24 23.76 20.17
N THR A 129 -12.00 24.22 20.29
CA THR A 129 -10.80 23.56 19.77
C THR A 129 -9.82 23.26 20.90
N ALA A 130 -8.96 22.25 20.68
CA ALA A 130 -7.87 21.96 21.61
C ALA A 130 -6.97 23.20 21.80
N ILE A 131 -6.44 23.37 23.01
CA ILE A 131 -5.62 24.54 23.38
C ILE A 131 -4.39 24.64 22.46
N ASP A 132 -3.70 23.53 22.23
CA ASP A 132 -2.49 23.49 21.42
C ASP A 132 -2.75 23.95 19.97
N LEU A 133 -3.76 23.37 19.31
CA LEU A 133 -4.20 23.79 17.98
C LEU A 133 -4.58 25.28 17.94
N THR A 134 -5.19 25.78 19.02
CA THR A 134 -5.58 27.19 19.12
C THR A 134 -4.36 28.11 19.24
N ILE A 135 -3.37 27.73 20.05
CA ILE A 135 -2.09 28.44 20.17
C ILE A 135 -1.36 28.43 18.83
N GLU A 136 -1.40 27.31 18.11
CA GLU A 136 -0.77 27.20 16.80
C GLU A 136 -1.40 28.18 15.79
N GLN A 137 -2.72 28.18 15.70
CA GLN A 137 -3.47 29.00 14.74
C GLN A 137 -3.51 30.50 15.07
N THR A 138 -3.16 30.88 16.31
CA THR A 138 -3.19 32.28 16.77
C THR A 138 -1.78 32.81 16.99
N ILE A 139 -1.18 32.49 18.14
CA ILE A 139 0.10 33.02 18.59
C ILE A 139 1.24 32.55 17.70
N ASN A 140 1.29 31.25 17.37
CA ASN A 140 2.40 30.73 16.57
C ASN A 140 2.27 31.14 15.11
N LYS A 141 1.06 31.22 14.54
CA LYS A 141 0.85 31.66 13.15
C LYS A 141 1.51 32.99 12.85
N HIS A 142 1.39 33.97 13.74
CA HIS A 142 1.99 35.31 13.57
C HIS A 142 3.47 35.38 14.00
N ALA A 143 3.95 34.40 14.76
CA ALA A 143 5.34 34.33 15.24
C ALA A 143 6.25 33.41 14.40
N LYS A 144 5.69 32.51 13.59
CA LYS A 144 6.44 31.56 12.74
C LYS A 144 7.21 32.32 11.65
N THR A 145 8.50 32.05 11.54
CA THR A 145 9.37 32.44 10.41
C THR A 145 9.35 31.34 9.35
N LYS A 146 9.64 31.68 8.09
CA LYS A 146 9.81 30.69 7.00
C LYS A 146 10.86 29.65 7.43
N GLY A 147 10.48 28.38 7.53
CA GLY A 147 11.34 27.27 7.99
C GLY A 147 11.34 26.96 9.49
N GLY A 148 10.45 27.58 10.28
CA GLY A 148 10.31 27.29 11.71
C GLY A 148 11.56 27.64 12.55
N ILE A 149 11.68 27.03 13.73
CA ILE A 149 12.85 27.20 14.62
C ILE A 149 14.01 26.28 14.24
N VAL A 150 13.74 25.24 13.46
CA VAL A 150 14.65 24.15 13.13
C VAL A 150 15.94 24.66 12.47
N GLY A 151 15.86 25.71 11.65
CA GLY A 151 17.00 26.31 10.97
C GLY A 151 17.98 27.08 11.85
N PHE A 152 17.60 27.48 13.07
CA PHE A 152 18.45 28.29 13.96
C PHE A 152 18.41 27.89 15.43
N SER A 153 17.71 26.81 15.80
CA SER A 153 17.58 26.33 17.18
C SER A 153 18.93 25.97 17.82
N LYS A 154 19.90 25.54 17.01
CA LYS A 154 21.28 25.25 17.45
C LYS A 154 22.13 26.51 17.68
N ASN A 155 21.65 27.69 17.27
CA ASN A 155 22.31 28.97 17.50
C ASN A 155 21.64 29.67 18.70
N CYS A 156 22.16 29.42 19.91
CA CYS A 156 21.64 29.97 21.16
C CYS A 156 21.35 31.50 21.09
N PRO A 157 22.28 32.36 20.63
CA PRO A 157 22.00 33.80 20.50
C PRO A 157 20.83 34.15 19.56
N ALA A 158 20.67 33.42 18.46
CA ALA A 158 19.53 33.61 17.55
C ALA A 158 18.22 33.12 18.18
N TYR A 159 18.26 31.98 18.86
CA TYR A 159 17.14 31.44 19.62
C TYR A 159 16.68 32.39 20.73
N TYR A 160 17.59 32.90 21.56
CA TYR A 160 17.26 33.85 22.63
C TYR A 160 16.64 35.14 22.08
N ARG A 161 17.21 35.72 21.00
CA ARG A 161 16.60 36.89 20.34
C ARG A 161 15.21 36.57 19.81
N TRP A 162 15.00 35.40 19.21
CA TRP A 162 13.69 34.99 18.72
C TRP A 162 12.68 34.85 19.87
N CYS A 163 13.06 34.21 20.99
CA CYS A 163 12.22 34.08 22.19
C CYS A 163 11.81 35.44 22.77
N VAL A 164 12.73 36.41 22.82
CA VAL A 164 12.46 37.75 23.36
C VAL A 164 11.68 38.62 22.39
N THR A 165 11.82 38.45 21.07
CA THR A 165 11.21 39.37 20.09
C THR A 165 9.93 38.83 19.43
N ARG A 166 9.61 37.54 19.57
CA ARG A 166 8.45 36.90 18.91
C ARG A 166 7.11 37.57 19.19
N HIS A 167 6.88 38.00 20.43
CA HIS A 167 5.61 38.61 20.83
C HIS A 167 5.46 40.02 20.23
N SER A 168 6.54 40.83 20.23
CA SER A 168 6.55 42.14 19.58
C SER A 168 6.35 42.02 18.07
N ARG A 169 6.99 41.04 17.42
CA ARG A 169 6.79 40.77 15.99
C ARG A 169 5.35 40.38 15.66
N ALA A 170 4.74 39.50 16.45
CA ALA A 170 3.34 39.14 16.28
C ALA A 170 2.41 40.36 16.47
N SER A 171 2.72 41.24 17.42
CA SER A 171 2.00 42.51 17.63
C SER A 171 2.09 43.44 16.43
N TYR A 172 3.29 43.63 15.84
CA TYR A 172 3.45 44.42 14.63
C TYR A 172 2.69 43.84 13.43
N VAL A 173 2.75 42.52 13.22
CA VAL A 173 1.99 41.85 12.14
C VAL A 173 0.49 42.04 12.33
N SER A 174 0.00 41.91 13.57
CA SER A 174 -1.41 42.15 13.90
C SER A 174 -1.82 43.60 13.61
N ALA A 175 -1.03 44.58 14.06
CA ALA A 175 -1.28 46.00 13.82
C ALA A 175 -1.25 46.36 12.33
N THR A 176 -0.33 45.78 11.56
CA THR A 176 -0.28 45.95 10.10
C THR A 176 -1.52 45.38 9.42
N ASN A 177 -2.00 44.19 9.82
CA ASN A 177 -3.22 43.62 9.26
C ASN A 177 -4.45 44.51 9.53
N VAL A 178 -4.56 45.06 10.74
CA VAL A 178 -5.60 46.05 11.08
C VAL A 178 -5.48 47.30 10.21
N MET A 179 -4.27 47.81 10.01
CA MET A 179 -4.02 48.99 9.18
C MET A 179 -4.39 48.78 7.70
N VAL A 180 -4.18 47.57 7.17
CA VAL A 180 -4.47 47.21 5.76
C VAL A 180 -5.94 46.76 5.58
N GLY A 181 -6.75 46.78 6.64
CA GLY A 181 -8.17 46.38 6.59
C GLY A 181 -8.37 44.87 6.45
N VAL A 182 -7.32 44.07 6.69
CA VAL A 182 -7.38 42.60 6.74
C VAL A 182 -7.86 42.20 8.15
N ASN A 183 -9.14 42.50 8.44
CA ASN A 183 -9.77 42.00 9.65
C ASN A 183 -9.98 40.48 9.50
N ASN A 184 -9.32 39.69 10.34
CA ASN A 184 -9.58 38.26 10.53
C ASN A 184 -10.91 37.99 11.24
N ASP A 185 -11.80 38.98 11.32
CA ASP A 185 -13.21 38.80 11.67
C ASP A 185 -13.97 38.22 10.48
N SER A 186 -13.40 37.20 9.83
CA SER A 186 -14.19 36.31 8.99
C SER A 186 -15.27 35.76 9.89
N ASN A 187 -16.51 36.15 9.60
CA ASN A 187 -17.77 35.64 10.14
C ASN A 187 -17.59 34.27 10.78
N GLY A 188 -17.99 34.14 12.05
CA GLY A 188 -17.67 33.02 12.95
C GLY A 188 -18.12 31.62 12.53
N CYS A 189 -18.39 31.37 11.26
CA CYS A 189 -18.63 30.06 10.68
C CYS A 189 -17.31 29.27 10.57
N PRO A 190 -17.24 28.03 11.09
CA PRO A 190 -16.14 27.12 10.82
C PRO A 190 -15.91 27.01 9.30
N ARG A 191 -14.65 26.92 8.87
CA ARG A 191 -14.28 26.87 7.44
C ARG A 191 -15.05 25.73 6.72
N ASP A 192 -15.23 24.61 7.40
CA ASP A 192 -15.97 23.43 6.96
C ASP A 192 -17.46 23.70 6.62
N ILE A 193 -18.04 24.77 7.18
CA ILE A 193 -19.45 25.18 6.99
C ILE A 193 -19.52 26.46 6.13
N SER A 194 -18.43 26.81 5.44
CA SER A 194 -18.48 27.87 4.43
C SER A 194 -19.34 27.42 3.25
N PRO A 195 -20.09 28.33 2.59
CA PRO A 195 -20.93 27.98 1.45
C PRO A 195 -20.17 27.20 0.36
N PHE A 196 -18.89 27.55 0.14
CA PHE A 196 -18.01 26.85 -0.80
C PHE A 196 -17.74 25.39 -0.38
N ASN A 197 -17.36 25.15 0.87
CA ASN A 197 -17.06 23.80 1.36
C ASN A 197 -18.31 22.92 1.50
N ILE A 198 -19.47 23.52 1.78
CA ILE A 198 -20.76 22.82 1.75
C ILE A 198 -21.04 22.33 0.33
N ILE A 199 -20.95 23.21 -0.67
CA ILE A 199 -21.15 22.83 -2.09
C ILE A 199 -20.15 21.76 -2.53
N GLN A 200 -18.89 21.84 -2.11
CA GLN A 200 -17.88 20.84 -2.43
C GLN A 200 -18.18 19.49 -1.76
N SER A 201 -18.60 19.51 -0.49
CA SER A 201 -19.00 18.31 0.25
C SER A 201 -20.24 17.67 -0.36
N GLU A 202 -21.25 18.47 -0.73
CA GLU A 202 -22.46 18.01 -1.42
C GLU A 202 -22.11 17.36 -2.76
N LYS A 203 -21.23 17.97 -3.57
CA LYS A 203 -20.72 17.37 -4.81
C LYS A 203 -19.98 16.06 -4.58
N LEU A 204 -19.21 15.93 -3.49
CA LEU A 204 -18.52 14.69 -3.14
C LEU A 204 -19.52 13.60 -2.73
N VAL A 205 -20.56 13.97 -1.97
CA VAL A 205 -21.66 13.05 -1.61
C VAL A 205 -22.43 12.63 -2.86
N GLU A 206 -22.77 13.54 -3.76
CA GLU A 206 -23.42 13.22 -5.04
C GLU A 206 -22.57 12.31 -5.93
N LYS A 207 -21.24 12.54 -5.97
CA LYS A 207 -20.30 11.65 -6.65
C LYS A 207 -20.28 10.26 -6.00
N ALA A 208 -20.27 10.17 -4.67
CA ALA A 208 -20.32 8.89 -3.96
C ALA A 208 -21.64 8.16 -4.22
N ILE A 209 -22.77 8.86 -4.17
CA ILE A 209 -24.10 8.30 -4.48
C ILE A 209 -24.14 7.83 -5.93
N SER A 210 -23.65 8.64 -6.88
CA SER A 210 -23.60 8.29 -8.30
C SER A 210 -22.65 7.12 -8.57
N ALA A 211 -21.53 7.01 -7.85
CA ALA A 211 -20.65 5.86 -7.91
C ALA A 211 -21.35 4.60 -7.38
N ILE A 212 -22.02 4.70 -6.24
CA ILE A 212 -22.77 3.59 -5.63
C ILE A 212 -23.93 3.15 -6.53
N ALA A 213 -24.69 4.10 -7.09
CA ALA A 213 -25.80 3.83 -8.01
C ALA A 213 -25.31 3.33 -9.38
N GLY A 214 -24.10 3.72 -9.79
CA GLY A 214 -23.43 3.21 -10.99
C GLY A 214 -22.76 1.85 -10.79
N PHE A 215 -22.64 1.38 -9.55
CA PHE A 215 -22.26 -0.01 -9.29
C PHE A 215 -23.45 -0.92 -9.60
N VAL A 216 -23.17 -2.04 -10.23
CA VAL A 216 -24.15 -3.13 -10.35
C VAL A 216 -24.54 -3.52 -8.94
N ASN A 217 -25.82 -3.38 -8.59
CA ASN A 217 -26.35 -3.81 -7.30
C ASN A 217 -26.13 -5.34 -7.20
N PRO A 218 -25.18 -5.80 -6.36
CA PRO A 218 -24.78 -7.22 -6.33
C PRO A 218 -25.83 -8.10 -5.65
N PHE A 219 -26.95 -7.52 -5.21
CA PHE A 219 -28.08 -8.19 -4.57
C PHE A 219 -29.35 -8.16 -5.43
N GLU A 220 -29.35 -7.48 -6.59
CA GLU A 220 -30.49 -7.43 -7.53
C GLU A 220 -30.48 -8.55 -8.57
N VAL A 221 -29.42 -9.37 -8.60
CA VAL A 221 -29.36 -10.57 -9.43
C VAL A 221 -29.85 -11.75 -8.58
N ASP A 222 -30.81 -12.53 -9.09
CA ASP A 222 -31.40 -13.73 -8.44
C ASP A 222 -30.40 -14.88 -8.16
N GLY A 223 -29.09 -14.61 -8.21
CA GLY A 223 -28.02 -15.53 -7.84
C GLY A 223 -27.18 -14.94 -6.71
N GLY A 224 -27.14 -15.61 -5.56
CA GLY A 224 -26.46 -15.15 -4.36
C GLY A 224 -25.00 -14.71 -4.56
N LEU A 225 -24.54 -13.80 -3.70
CA LEU A 225 -23.18 -13.25 -3.68
C LEU A 225 -22.10 -14.35 -3.79
N ILE A 226 -21.33 -14.31 -4.88
CA ILE A 226 -20.21 -15.22 -5.09
C ILE A 226 -18.92 -14.56 -4.57
N CYS A 227 -18.48 -14.97 -3.37
CA CYS A 227 -17.16 -14.63 -2.82
C CYS A 227 -16.03 -15.12 -3.75
N LEU A 228 -15.06 -14.32 -4.18
CA LEU A 228 -14.01 -14.77 -5.13
C LEU A 228 -12.92 -15.66 -4.48
N SER A 229 -13.28 -16.88 -4.08
CA SER A 229 -12.31 -17.98 -3.88
C SER A 229 -11.81 -18.51 -5.23
N SER A 230 -10.75 -19.34 -5.25
CA SER A 230 -10.24 -19.96 -6.49
C SER A 230 -11.30 -20.77 -7.26
N ALA A 231 -12.22 -21.43 -6.53
CA ALA A 231 -13.38 -22.10 -7.10
C ALA A 231 -14.30 -21.12 -7.85
N ASN A 232 -14.43 -19.89 -7.32
CA ASN A 232 -15.32 -18.87 -7.86
C ASN A 232 -14.72 -18.10 -9.03
N LYS A 233 -13.38 -17.97 -9.13
CA LYS A 233 -12.74 -17.52 -10.37
C LYS A 233 -13.08 -18.43 -11.55
N THR A 234 -12.99 -19.75 -11.30
CA THR A 234 -13.32 -20.76 -12.32
C THR A 234 -14.80 -20.73 -12.69
N ALA A 235 -15.70 -20.56 -11.71
CA ALA A 235 -17.13 -20.45 -11.94
C ALA A 235 -17.52 -19.20 -12.73
N VAL A 236 -16.89 -18.05 -12.46
CA VAL A 236 -17.13 -16.81 -13.23
C VAL A 236 -16.71 -16.99 -14.69
N ILE A 237 -15.55 -17.59 -14.94
CA ILE A 237 -15.10 -17.85 -16.32
C ILE A 237 -16.05 -18.86 -17.00
N SER A 238 -16.51 -19.91 -16.31
CA SER A 238 -17.55 -20.82 -16.83
C SER A 238 -18.85 -20.09 -17.17
N LEU A 239 -19.31 -19.21 -16.28
CA LEU A 239 -20.54 -18.42 -16.47
C LEU A 239 -20.42 -17.50 -17.68
N LEU A 240 -19.28 -16.83 -17.82
CA LEU A 240 -19.01 -15.98 -18.98
C LEU A 240 -19.00 -16.81 -20.27
N LEU A 241 -18.36 -17.99 -20.28
CA LEU A 241 -18.41 -18.87 -21.44
C LEU A 241 -19.85 -19.25 -21.80
N SER A 242 -20.64 -19.72 -20.83
CA SER A 242 -22.04 -20.10 -21.08
C SER A 242 -22.91 -18.92 -21.50
N GLU A 243 -22.62 -17.71 -20.99
CA GLU A 243 -23.30 -16.50 -21.43
C GLU A 243 -22.98 -16.21 -22.89
N TRP A 244 -21.70 -16.21 -23.28
CA TRP A 244 -21.31 -15.91 -24.67
C TRP A 244 -21.67 -17.01 -25.67
N GLU A 245 -21.97 -18.23 -25.22
CA GLU A 245 -22.54 -19.31 -26.03
C GLU A 245 -24.03 -19.11 -26.34
N ASP A 246 -24.72 -18.23 -25.62
CA ASP A 246 -26.13 -17.91 -25.84
C ASP A 246 -26.30 -17.11 -27.15
N ASP A 247 -27.25 -17.53 -27.98
CA ASP A 247 -27.61 -16.92 -29.27
C ASP A 247 -27.95 -15.41 -29.14
N LYS A 248 -28.34 -14.94 -27.95
CA LYS A 248 -28.54 -13.49 -27.70
C LYS A 248 -27.31 -12.64 -27.97
N TYR A 249 -26.10 -13.22 -27.97
CA TYR A 249 -24.86 -12.52 -28.31
C TYR A 249 -24.31 -12.85 -29.70
N ALA A 250 -24.97 -13.71 -30.49
CA ALA A 250 -24.52 -14.11 -31.83
C ALA A 250 -24.24 -12.89 -32.74
N SER A 251 -25.13 -11.90 -32.72
CA SER A 251 -24.97 -10.62 -33.43
C SER A 251 -23.67 -9.86 -33.09
N ARG A 252 -23.14 -10.01 -31.87
CA ARG A 252 -21.86 -9.39 -31.45
C ARG A 252 -20.64 -10.18 -31.91
N LEU A 253 -20.82 -11.47 -32.17
CA LEU A 253 -19.80 -12.39 -32.70
C LEU A 253 -19.75 -12.37 -34.24
N GLN A 254 -20.73 -11.78 -34.91
CA GLN A 254 -20.77 -11.72 -36.37
C GLN A 254 -19.48 -11.10 -36.95
N GLY A 255 -18.77 -11.88 -37.77
CA GLY A 255 -17.49 -11.49 -38.37
C GLY A 255 -16.32 -11.39 -37.38
N ARG A 256 -16.45 -11.96 -36.18
CA ARG A 256 -15.43 -11.97 -35.12
C ARG A 256 -15.22 -13.40 -34.61
N LEU A 257 -13.98 -13.71 -34.26
CA LEU A 257 -13.61 -14.96 -33.62
C LEU A 257 -13.22 -14.66 -32.17
N LEU A 258 -13.92 -15.27 -31.21
CA LEU A 258 -13.63 -15.10 -29.80
C LEU A 258 -13.04 -16.39 -29.24
N TYR A 259 -11.77 -16.33 -28.84
CA TYR A 259 -11.09 -17.43 -28.17
C TYR A 259 -11.24 -17.26 -26.66
N PHE A 260 -11.71 -18.31 -26.00
CA PHE A 260 -12.07 -18.30 -24.60
C PHE A 260 -11.35 -19.42 -23.87
N SER A 261 -10.33 -19.09 -23.07
CA SER A 261 -9.58 -20.07 -22.28
C SER A 261 -10.21 -20.31 -20.92
N HIS A 262 -10.52 -21.57 -20.63
CA HIS A 262 -11.07 -22.00 -19.34
C HIS A 262 -10.35 -23.25 -18.86
N LYS A 263 -9.75 -23.15 -17.66
CA LYS A 263 -8.90 -24.20 -17.08
C LYS A 263 -7.81 -24.62 -18.08
N ASP A 264 -7.88 -25.87 -18.51
CA ASP A 264 -6.99 -26.58 -19.43
C ASP A 264 -7.50 -26.62 -20.88
N THR A 265 -8.64 -25.99 -21.15
CA THR A 265 -9.31 -25.97 -22.45
C THR A 265 -9.41 -24.56 -23.03
N CYS A 266 -9.62 -24.48 -24.35
CA CYS A 266 -9.89 -23.22 -25.03
C CYS A 266 -11.00 -23.43 -26.06
N SER A 267 -12.10 -22.68 -25.93
CA SER A 267 -13.21 -22.70 -26.88
C SER A 267 -13.08 -21.54 -27.87
N LEU A 268 -13.46 -21.76 -29.12
CA LEU A 268 -13.66 -20.75 -30.14
C LEU A 268 -15.17 -20.53 -30.29
N LEU A 269 -15.60 -19.29 -30.05
CA LEU A 269 -16.96 -18.83 -30.30
C LEU A 269 -16.99 -17.99 -31.57
N SER A 270 -17.96 -18.27 -32.43
CA SER A 270 -18.16 -17.52 -33.67
C SER A 270 -19.64 -17.54 -34.10
N SER A 271 -20.03 -16.61 -34.97
CA SER A 271 -21.34 -16.61 -35.60
C SER A 271 -21.22 -16.08 -37.02
N GLU A 272 -21.71 -16.84 -38.01
CA GLU A 272 -21.70 -16.41 -39.41
C GLU A 272 -22.95 -15.58 -39.75
N ASP A 273 -24.12 -16.04 -39.29
CA ASP A 273 -25.43 -15.43 -39.55
C ASP A 273 -25.78 -14.30 -38.58
N GLY A 274 -25.15 -14.26 -37.40
CA GLY A 274 -25.50 -13.33 -36.31
C GLY A 274 -26.73 -13.77 -35.51
N GLU A 275 -27.25 -14.98 -35.75
CA GLU A 275 -28.40 -15.56 -35.07
C GLU A 275 -28.02 -16.75 -34.20
N ILE A 276 -27.09 -17.59 -34.65
CA ILE A 276 -26.64 -18.79 -33.93
C ILE A 276 -25.17 -18.64 -33.53
N THR A 277 -24.85 -18.95 -32.28
CA THR A 277 -23.47 -19.04 -31.81
C THR A 277 -22.94 -20.47 -31.97
N ASP A 278 -21.83 -20.64 -32.70
CA ASP A 278 -21.09 -21.89 -32.77
C ASP A 278 -19.93 -21.90 -31.76
N SER A 279 -19.75 -23.03 -31.07
CA SER A 279 -18.72 -23.23 -30.05
C SER A 279 -17.90 -24.49 -30.36
N GLN A 280 -16.59 -24.32 -30.57
CA GLN A 280 -15.68 -25.40 -30.93
C GLN A 280 -14.45 -25.42 -30.03
N LEU A 281 -13.99 -26.62 -29.65
CA LEU A 281 -12.76 -26.75 -28.87
C LEU A 281 -11.51 -26.56 -29.75
N VAL A 282 -10.60 -25.67 -29.34
CA VAL A 282 -9.33 -25.42 -30.01
C VAL A 282 -8.21 -26.19 -29.33
N GLN A 283 -7.96 -27.41 -29.81
CA GLN A 283 -7.00 -28.34 -29.20
C GLN A 283 -5.57 -27.79 -29.13
N SER A 284 -5.16 -26.94 -30.07
CA SER A 284 -3.83 -26.32 -30.10
C SER A 284 -3.62 -25.27 -29.00
N LEU A 285 -4.70 -24.80 -28.36
CA LEU A 285 -4.68 -23.84 -27.26
C LEU A 285 -5.11 -24.44 -25.92
N ALA A 286 -5.42 -25.74 -25.87
CA ALA A 286 -5.59 -26.47 -24.62
C ALA A 286 -4.23 -26.55 -23.90
N THR A 287 -4.17 -26.13 -22.64
CA THR A 287 -2.90 -25.88 -21.94
C THR A 287 -3.00 -26.10 -20.43
N SER A 288 -2.01 -26.75 -19.82
CA SER A 288 -1.96 -26.92 -18.36
C SER A 288 -1.35 -25.72 -17.63
N GLN A 289 -0.99 -24.65 -18.34
CA GLN A 289 -0.56 -23.41 -17.71
C GLN A 289 -1.70 -22.83 -16.86
N GLU A 290 -1.38 -22.26 -15.71
CA GLU A 290 -2.39 -21.73 -14.78
C GLU A 290 -2.74 -20.26 -15.10
N GLU A 291 -1.71 -19.42 -15.24
CA GLU A 291 -1.84 -17.97 -15.32
C GLU A 291 -2.09 -17.44 -16.76
N ALA A 292 -2.70 -16.25 -16.85
CA ALA A 292 -3.05 -15.65 -18.13
C ALA A 292 -1.83 -15.07 -18.88
N ASP A 293 -0.81 -14.65 -18.15
CA ASP A 293 0.43 -14.07 -18.68
C ASP A 293 1.12 -15.01 -19.69
N THR A 294 1.25 -16.28 -19.31
CA THR A 294 1.87 -17.34 -20.09
C THR A 294 0.93 -17.86 -21.19
N LYS A 295 -0.38 -18.01 -20.90
CA LYS A 295 -1.39 -18.41 -21.90
C LYS A 295 -1.44 -17.44 -23.09
N ILE A 296 -1.33 -16.14 -22.85
CA ILE A 296 -1.35 -15.11 -23.90
C ILE A 296 -0.30 -15.39 -24.99
N ILE A 297 0.87 -15.94 -24.63
CA ILE A 297 1.92 -16.27 -25.60
C ILE A 297 1.49 -17.40 -26.54
N LEU A 298 0.84 -18.45 -26.04
CA LEU A 298 0.26 -19.51 -26.87
C LEU A 298 -0.75 -18.95 -27.87
N HIS A 299 -1.63 -18.04 -27.41
CA HIS A 299 -2.59 -17.36 -28.27
C HIS A 299 -1.92 -16.49 -29.34
N CYS A 300 -0.85 -15.77 -28.98
CA CYS A 300 -0.09 -14.98 -29.94
C CYS A 300 0.58 -15.86 -31.00
N ILE A 301 1.19 -16.98 -30.59
CA ILE A 301 1.81 -17.94 -31.51
C ILE A 301 0.75 -18.54 -32.43
N HIS A 302 -0.39 -18.99 -31.89
CA HIS A 302 -1.51 -19.51 -32.67
C HIS A 302 -2.03 -18.48 -33.69
N ALA A 303 -2.27 -17.24 -33.26
CA ALA A 303 -2.72 -16.16 -34.14
C ALA A 303 -1.67 -15.81 -35.21
N SER A 304 -0.38 -15.97 -34.93
CA SER A 304 0.69 -15.72 -35.91
C SER A 304 0.72 -16.74 -37.05
N MET A 305 0.17 -17.94 -36.83
CA MET A 305 0.04 -18.98 -37.85
C MET A 305 -1.10 -18.70 -38.83
N ASP A 306 -2.05 -17.83 -38.48
CA ASP A 306 -3.11 -17.42 -39.41
C ASP A 306 -2.55 -16.46 -40.48
N LEU A 307 -2.71 -16.85 -41.74
CA LEU A 307 -2.29 -16.06 -42.90
C LEU A 307 -3.07 -14.75 -43.03
N LYS A 308 -4.29 -14.67 -42.48
CA LYS A 308 -5.12 -13.45 -42.47
C LYS A 308 -4.71 -12.47 -41.38
N CYS A 309 -4.01 -12.94 -40.34
CA CYS A 309 -3.52 -12.10 -39.27
C CYS A 309 -2.25 -11.37 -39.72
N ASN A 310 -2.28 -10.04 -39.67
CA ASN A 310 -1.11 -9.20 -39.96
C ASN A 310 -0.53 -8.53 -38.71
N THR A 311 -1.36 -8.33 -37.68
CA THR A 311 -0.98 -7.60 -36.46
C THR A 311 -1.59 -8.26 -35.25
N ILE A 312 -0.77 -8.46 -34.22
CA ILE A 312 -1.18 -8.99 -32.92
C ILE A 312 -1.05 -7.85 -31.90
N ILE A 313 -2.10 -7.66 -31.09
CA ILE A 313 -2.12 -6.65 -30.04
C ILE A 313 -2.39 -7.34 -28.71
N VAL A 314 -1.41 -7.31 -27.81
CA VAL A 314 -1.60 -7.75 -26.42
C VAL A 314 -1.93 -6.54 -25.57
N ARG A 315 -3.08 -6.57 -24.90
CA ARG A 315 -3.52 -5.51 -24.01
C ARG A 315 -3.34 -5.91 -22.56
N SER A 316 -2.49 -5.20 -21.83
CA SER A 316 -2.31 -5.41 -20.40
C SER A 316 -1.70 -4.18 -19.71
N PRO A 317 -2.13 -3.83 -18.48
CA PRO A 317 -1.42 -2.87 -17.64
C PRO A 317 -0.17 -3.48 -16.98
N ASP A 318 -0.04 -4.81 -17.02
CA ASP A 318 0.98 -5.57 -16.28
C ASP A 318 2.33 -5.63 -17.02
N THR A 319 3.41 -5.46 -16.26
CA THR A 319 4.78 -5.54 -16.76
C THR A 319 5.21 -6.98 -17.04
N ASP A 320 4.69 -7.95 -16.27
CA ASP A 320 5.03 -9.37 -16.45
C ASP A 320 4.56 -9.84 -17.84
N VAL A 321 3.36 -9.40 -18.23
CA VAL A 321 2.77 -9.61 -19.56
C VAL A 321 3.45 -8.80 -20.65
N PHE A 322 4.21 -7.73 -20.35
CA PHE A 322 4.98 -6.99 -21.36
C PHE A 322 6.30 -7.67 -21.74
N LEU A 323 6.97 -8.29 -20.76
CA LEU A 323 8.28 -8.89 -20.97
C LEU A 323 8.22 -10.19 -21.75
N LEU A 324 7.14 -10.97 -21.58
CA LEU A 324 6.91 -12.20 -22.33
C LEU A 324 6.84 -11.95 -23.86
N PRO A 325 6.02 -11.03 -24.39
CA PRO A 325 6.03 -10.61 -25.79
C PRO A 325 7.42 -10.31 -26.36
N LEU A 326 8.26 -9.59 -25.60
CA LEU A 326 9.61 -9.24 -26.05
C LEU A 326 10.56 -10.44 -26.05
N ALA A 327 10.40 -11.38 -25.10
CA ALA A 327 11.17 -12.61 -25.03
C ALA A 327 10.82 -13.58 -26.18
N PHE A 328 9.54 -13.67 -26.54
CA PHE A 328 9.02 -14.55 -27.58
C PHE A 328 8.86 -13.87 -28.95
N ALA A 329 9.33 -12.63 -29.10
CA ALA A 329 9.19 -11.87 -30.35
C ALA A 329 9.92 -12.50 -31.56
N ASP A 330 10.83 -13.45 -31.34
CA ASP A 330 11.46 -14.23 -32.42
C ASP A 330 10.58 -15.37 -32.93
N GLU A 331 9.62 -15.84 -32.13
CA GLU A 331 8.68 -16.89 -32.49
C GLU A 331 7.41 -16.35 -33.18
N ILE A 332 7.22 -15.02 -33.17
CA ILE A 332 6.03 -14.34 -33.71
C ILE A 332 6.45 -13.52 -34.94
N ASP A 333 6.21 -14.08 -36.13
CA ASP A 333 6.52 -13.43 -37.41
C ASP A 333 5.36 -12.53 -37.90
N LYS A 334 4.94 -11.60 -37.03
CA LYS A 334 3.87 -10.61 -37.30
C LYS A 334 4.21 -9.27 -36.65
N ASN A 335 3.52 -8.20 -37.07
CA ASN A 335 3.60 -6.93 -36.36
C ASN A 335 3.01 -7.09 -34.95
N PHE A 336 3.82 -6.86 -33.93
CA PHE A 336 3.47 -7.18 -32.55
C PHE A 336 3.44 -5.91 -31.70
N LEU A 337 2.26 -5.57 -31.18
CA LEU A 337 2.01 -4.37 -30.39
C LEU A 337 1.57 -4.72 -28.97
N PHE A 338 2.01 -3.91 -28.02
CA PHE A 338 1.58 -4.00 -26.63
C PHE A 338 0.81 -2.74 -26.24
N ASP A 339 -0.47 -2.88 -25.91
CA ASP A 339 -1.38 -1.79 -25.54
C ASP A 339 -1.51 -1.68 -24.02
N THR A 340 -1.12 -0.54 -23.46
CA THR A 340 -1.03 -0.33 -22.02
C THR A 340 -1.46 1.07 -21.60
N GLY A 341 -1.77 1.26 -20.32
CA GLY A 341 -2.29 2.51 -19.77
C GLY A 341 -3.82 2.62 -19.88
N THR A 342 -4.38 3.65 -19.24
CA THR A 342 -5.82 3.91 -19.18
C THR A 342 -6.13 5.34 -19.61
N SER A 343 -7.31 5.54 -20.20
CA SER A 343 -7.79 6.86 -20.65
C SER A 343 -6.74 7.62 -21.47
N ASN A 344 -6.44 8.86 -21.12
CA ASN A 344 -5.47 9.74 -21.78
C ASN A 344 -4.02 9.22 -21.74
N ASN A 345 -3.71 8.25 -20.87
CA ASN A 345 -2.37 7.65 -20.75
C ASN A 345 -2.23 6.33 -21.53
N ARG A 346 -3.28 5.92 -22.27
CA ARG A 346 -3.23 4.73 -23.12
C ARG A 346 -2.24 4.94 -24.26
N ARG A 347 -1.35 3.98 -24.45
CA ARG A 347 -0.33 3.99 -25.50
C ARG A 347 -0.08 2.58 -26.02
N GLN A 348 0.34 2.51 -27.28
CA GLN A 348 0.79 1.27 -27.90
C GLN A 348 2.30 1.29 -28.05
N ILE A 349 2.95 0.22 -27.57
CA ILE A 349 4.38 0.00 -27.67
C ILE A 349 4.60 -1.02 -28.77
N ASN A 350 5.40 -0.68 -29.79
CA ASN A 350 5.72 -1.61 -30.87
C ASN A 350 6.84 -2.58 -30.43
N VAL A 351 6.47 -3.81 -30.12
CA VAL A 351 7.39 -4.87 -29.66
C VAL A 351 8.33 -5.30 -30.79
N THR A 352 7.84 -5.33 -32.04
CA THR A 352 8.67 -5.63 -33.23
C THR A 352 9.81 -4.64 -33.38
N VAL A 353 9.58 -3.34 -33.15
CA VAL A 353 10.64 -2.32 -33.18
C VAL A 353 11.58 -2.46 -31.98
N LEU A 354 11.06 -2.77 -30.79
CA LEU A 354 11.90 -3.00 -29.61
C LEU A 354 12.80 -4.23 -29.75
N LYS A 355 12.32 -5.29 -30.39
CA LYS A 355 13.08 -6.49 -30.73
C LYS A 355 14.35 -6.14 -31.51
N GLU A 356 14.26 -5.24 -32.50
CA GLU A 356 15.41 -4.79 -33.30
C GLU A 356 16.38 -3.91 -32.50
N LYS A 357 15.86 -3.17 -31.51
CA LYS A 357 16.67 -2.29 -30.67
C LYS A 357 17.52 -3.04 -29.63
N PHE A 358 17.05 -4.20 -29.15
CA PHE A 358 17.74 -5.00 -28.14
C PHE A 358 18.32 -6.29 -28.75
N SER A 359 19.62 -6.50 -28.53
CA SER A 359 20.28 -7.75 -28.99
C SER A 359 19.62 -8.99 -28.38
N LEU A 360 19.68 -10.11 -29.11
CA LEU A 360 19.17 -11.40 -28.65
C LEU A 360 19.74 -11.79 -27.28
N ASN A 361 21.01 -11.46 -27.02
CA ASN A 361 21.67 -11.71 -25.73
C ASN A 361 20.98 -10.98 -24.57
N ILE A 362 20.60 -9.72 -24.76
CA ILE A 362 19.89 -8.95 -23.72
C ILE A 362 18.46 -9.49 -23.57
N ARG A 363 17.74 -9.70 -24.69
CA ARG A 363 16.34 -10.17 -24.66
C ARG A 363 16.19 -11.51 -23.94
N SER A 364 17.07 -12.47 -24.23
CA SER A 364 17.08 -13.80 -23.59
C SER A 364 17.45 -13.79 -22.10
N ALA A 365 18.04 -12.70 -21.61
CA ALA A 365 18.35 -12.48 -20.19
C ALA A 365 17.22 -11.77 -19.43
N LEU A 366 16.28 -11.11 -20.10
CA LEU A 366 15.26 -10.26 -19.46
C LEU A 366 14.36 -11.02 -18.48
N LEU A 367 13.89 -12.22 -18.86
CA LEU A 367 13.04 -13.04 -17.99
C LEU A 367 13.76 -13.41 -16.68
N GLY A 368 15.04 -13.80 -16.79
CA GLY A 368 15.88 -14.11 -15.63
C GLY A 368 16.16 -12.89 -14.76
N LEU A 369 16.41 -11.73 -15.36
CA LEU A 369 16.61 -10.48 -14.61
C LEU A 369 15.33 -10.03 -13.91
N HIS A 370 14.18 -10.16 -14.59
CA HIS A 370 12.90 -9.69 -14.09
C HIS A 370 12.45 -10.48 -12.86
N SER A 371 12.48 -11.81 -12.94
CA SER A 371 12.19 -12.70 -11.80
C SER A 371 13.15 -12.42 -10.63
N PHE A 372 14.44 -12.27 -10.91
CA PHE A 372 15.47 -12.05 -9.89
C PHE A 372 15.35 -10.68 -9.20
N THR A 373 14.90 -9.64 -9.89
CA THR A 373 14.77 -8.29 -9.31
C THR A 373 13.44 -8.04 -8.62
N GLY A 374 12.56 -9.04 -8.64
CA GLY A 374 11.28 -9.08 -7.93
C GLY A 374 10.08 -9.04 -8.85
N CYS A 375 9.14 -9.96 -8.64
CA CYS A 375 7.83 -10.06 -9.30
C CYS A 375 6.83 -10.61 -8.27
N ASP A 376 5.62 -10.99 -8.68
CA ASP A 376 4.59 -11.44 -7.75
C ASP A 376 5.00 -12.66 -6.90
N THR A 377 5.84 -13.55 -7.45
CA THR A 377 6.30 -14.77 -6.78
C THR A 377 7.69 -14.67 -6.16
N VAL A 378 8.44 -13.60 -6.44
CA VAL A 378 9.84 -13.42 -6.00
C VAL A 378 10.06 -12.06 -5.36
N SER A 379 10.63 -12.03 -4.17
CA SER A 379 10.90 -10.79 -3.42
C SER A 379 11.80 -9.80 -4.19
N SER A 380 11.61 -8.50 -4.03
CA SER A 380 12.51 -7.48 -4.57
C SER A 380 13.64 -7.11 -3.59
N PHE A 381 14.68 -6.43 -4.09
CA PHE A 381 15.74 -5.86 -3.25
C PHE A 381 15.36 -4.43 -2.83
N THR A 382 15.29 -4.16 -1.52
CA THR A 382 14.83 -2.84 -1.04
C THR A 382 15.67 -1.69 -1.58
N GLY A 383 14.99 -0.67 -2.10
CA GLY A 383 15.63 0.52 -2.67
C GLY A 383 16.37 0.27 -3.99
N LYS A 384 16.21 -0.91 -4.63
CA LYS A 384 16.84 -1.24 -5.92
C LYS A 384 15.78 -1.47 -7.01
N GLY A 385 15.29 -0.38 -7.60
CA GLY A 385 14.37 -0.45 -8.75
C GLY A 385 15.03 -1.07 -9.99
N LYS A 386 14.22 -1.69 -10.88
CA LYS A 386 14.66 -2.53 -12.02
C LYS A 386 15.59 -1.85 -13.04
N ILE A 387 15.55 -0.52 -13.15
CA ILE A 387 16.42 0.26 -14.06
C ILE A 387 17.91 0.04 -13.74
N ARG A 388 18.27 0.03 -12.46
CA ARG A 388 19.68 -0.11 -12.03
C ARG A 388 20.22 -1.52 -12.31
N PRO A 389 19.57 -2.62 -11.88
CA PRO A 389 19.93 -3.98 -12.28
C PRO A 389 20.05 -4.16 -13.80
N PHE A 390 19.09 -3.63 -14.57
CA PHE A 390 19.11 -3.69 -16.03
C PHE A 390 20.35 -3.01 -16.62
N THR A 391 20.66 -1.80 -16.15
CA THR A 391 21.85 -1.06 -16.58
C THR A 391 23.16 -1.80 -16.23
N ILE A 392 23.22 -2.46 -15.07
CA ILE A 392 24.37 -3.27 -14.67
C ILE A 392 24.51 -4.48 -15.60
N MET A 393 23.41 -5.21 -15.83
CA MET A 393 23.39 -6.39 -16.70
C MET A 393 23.86 -6.02 -18.12
N CYS A 394 23.35 -4.93 -18.71
CA CYS A 394 23.76 -4.51 -20.05
C CYS A 394 25.25 -4.15 -20.19
N LYS A 395 25.95 -3.86 -19.08
CA LYS A 395 27.38 -3.50 -19.07
C LYS A 395 28.30 -4.67 -18.72
N ASP A 396 27.77 -5.78 -18.21
CA ASP A 396 28.55 -6.93 -17.76
C ASP A 396 28.09 -8.22 -18.43
N GLN A 397 28.92 -8.74 -19.34
CA GLN A 397 28.60 -9.95 -20.11
C GLN A 397 28.42 -11.18 -19.20
N ASN A 398 29.11 -11.25 -18.06
CA ASN A 398 28.93 -12.34 -17.12
C ASN A 398 27.51 -12.32 -16.52
N SER A 399 27.01 -11.14 -16.16
CA SER A 399 25.63 -10.95 -15.70
C SER A 399 24.62 -11.38 -16.76
N VAL A 400 24.82 -10.98 -18.02
CA VAL A 400 23.96 -11.44 -19.14
C VAL A 400 23.93 -12.96 -19.19
N ASN A 401 25.10 -13.62 -19.18
CA ASN A 401 25.20 -15.08 -19.24
C ASN A 401 24.50 -15.76 -18.03
N CYS A 402 24.60 -15.17 -16.83
CA CYS A 402 23.92 -15.70 -15.65
C CYS A 402 22.38 -15.63 -15.80
N PHE A 403 21.86 -14.48 -16.21
CA PHE A 403 20.40 -14.30 -16.38
C PHE A 403 19.83 -15.09 -17.57
N GLN A 404 20.63 -15.35 -18.60
CA GLN A 404 20.26 -16.30 -19.66
C GLN A 404 20.11 -17.73 -19.14
N ARG A 405 20.92 -18.13 -18.15
CA ARG A 405 20.89 -19.49 -17.58
C ARG A 405 19.75 -19.71 -16.58
N LEU A 406 19.25 -18.65 -15.93
CA LEU A 406 18.09 -18.77 -15.03
C LEU A 406 16.87 -19.30 -15.78
N GLY A 407 16.25 -20.35 -15.24
CA GLY A 407 15.10 -21.05 -15.79
C GLY A 407 15.41 -22.07 -16.88
N THR A 408 16.68 -22.29 -17.23
CA THR A 408 17.06 -23.28 -18.27
C THR A 408 17.26 -24.69 -17.72
N LYS A 409 17.56 -24.81 -16.43
CA LYS A 409 17.75 -26.06 -15.70
C LYS A 409 17.08 -25.95 -14.34
N GLU A 410 16.64 -27.08 -13.79
CA GLU A 410 16.03 -27.14 -12.46
C GLU A 410 17.02 -26.81 -11.35
N GLN A 411 18.20 -27.43 -11.38
CA GLN A 411 19.24 -27.22 -10.38
C GLN A 411 20.17 -26.06 -10.75
N ILE A 412 20.48 -25.24 -9.77
CA ILE A 412 21.44 -24.14 -9.88
C ILE A 412 22.81 -24.66 -9.48
N ASP A 413 23.75 -24.65 -10.42
CA ASP A 413 25.15 -24.98 -10.13
C ASP A 413 25.90 -23.81 -9.48
N ASP A 414 27.01 -24.13 -8.81
CA ASP A 414 27.83 -23.17 -8.06
C ASP A 414 28.33 -22.02 -8.92
N THR A 415 28.60 -22.26 -10.21
CA THR A 415 29.08 -21.19 -11.12
C THR A 415 27.99 -20.14 -11.38
N LEU A 416 26.74 -20.58 -11.52
CA LEU A 416 25.60 -19.69 -11.67
C LEU A 416 25.32 -18.95 -10.36
N PHE A 417 25.37 -19.65 -9.23
CA PHE A 417 25.22 -19.03 -7.91
C PHE A 417 26.27 -17.94 -7.67
N ASP A 418 27.55 -18.23 -7.90
CA ASP A 418 28.64 -17.27 -7.71
C ASP A 418 28.54 -16.06 -8.64
N GLY A 419 28.11 -16.28 -9.89
CA GLY A 419 27.85 -15.20 -10.84
C GLY A 419 26.73 -14.27 -10.39
N LEU A 420 25.60 -14.82 -9.95
CA LEU A 420 24.47 -14.04 -9.41
C LEU A 420 24.82 -13.38 -8.08
N GLN A 421 25.61 -14.03 -7.22
CA GLN A 421 26.12 -13.47 -5.98
C GLN A 421 27.02 -12.25 -6.25
N LYS A 422 27.92 -12.34 -7.23
CA LYS A 422 28.73 -11.20 -7.69
C LYS A 422 27.87 -10.08 -8.27
N PHE A 423 26.81 -10.40 -9.01
CA PHE A 423 25.85 -9.41 -9.49
C PHE A 423 25.19 -8.64 -8.33
N VAL A 424 24.80 -9.33 -7.25
CA VAL A 424 24.26 -8.66 -6.05
C VAL A 424 25.32 -7.75 -5.41
N CYS A 425 26.58 -8.20 -5.28
CA CYS A 425 27.65 -7.32 -4.80
C CYS A 425 27.80 -6.04 -5.65
N LEU A 426 27.74 -6.17 -6.98
CA LEU A 426 27.73 -5.05 -7.92
C LEU A 426 26.51 -4.13 -7.70
N LEU A 427 25.31 -4.71 -7.55
CA LEU A 427 24.07 -3.98 -7.31
C LEU A 427 24.15 -3.11 -6.05
N TYR A 428 24.84 -3.57 -5.01
CA TYR A 428 25.06 -2.86 -3.77
C TYR A 428 26.30 -1.94 -3.78
N GLY A 429 26.98 -1.78 -4.92
CA GLY A 429 28.08 -0.82 -5.09
C GLY A 429 29.45 -1.35 -4.67
N HIS A 430 29.62 -2.67 -4.62
CA HIS A 430 30.87 -3.33 -4.23
C HIS A 430 31.40 -4.23 -5.36
N PRO A 431 31.90 -3.65 -6.48
CA PRO A 431 32.30 -4.40 -7.69
C PRO A 431 33.47 -5.38 -7.47
N SER A 432 34.33 -5.11 -6.49
CA SER A 432 35.49 -5.95 -6.15
C SER A 432 35.13 -7.14 -5.25
N SER A 433 33.89 -7.22 -4.77
CA SER A 433 33.42 -8.32 -3.91
C SER A 433 32.65 -9.35 -4.74
N ASN A 434 32.85 -10.63 -4.46
CA ASN A 434 32.09 -11.74 -5.03
C ASN A 434 31.16 -12.43 -4.01
N LYS A 435 31.29 -12.08 -2.72
CA LYS A 435 30.48 -12.63 -1.63
C LYS A 435 29.58 -11.59 -0.97
N VAL A 436 28.29 -11.88 -0.85
CA VAL A 436 27.32 -10.94 -0.27
C VAL A 436 27.50 -10.77 1.23
N ASN A 437 27.90 -11.82 1.95
CA ASN A 437 28.18 -11.73 3.39
C ASN A 437 29.35 -10.79 3.69
N ASP A 438 30.40 -10.78 2.84
CA ASP A 438 31.51 -9.83 2.97
C ASP A 438 31.04 -8.39 2.72
N VAL A 439 30.14 -8.18 1.76
CA VAL A 439 29.54 -6.87 1.50
C VAL A 439 28.66 -6.42 2.67
N ARG A 440 27.83 -7.31 3.22
CA ARG A 440 27.04 -7.03 4.44
C ARG A 440 27.96 -6.57 5.56
N LEU A 441 29.03 -7.33 5.84
CA LEU A 441 30.00 -6.98 6.87
C LEU A 441 30.68 -5.63 6.59
N LYS A 442 31.06 -5.34 5.34
CA LYS A 442 31.66 -4.04 4.95
C LYS A 442 30.70 -2.87 5.17
N ILE A 443 29.42 -3.01 4.80
CA ILE A 443 28.40 -1.96 4.98
C ILE A 443 28.17 -1.70 6.46
N VAL A 444 28.02 -2.76 7.25
CA VAL A 444 27.88 -2.70 8.71
C VAL A 444 29.12 -2.04 9.32
N LYS A 445 30.33 -2.57 9.07
CA LYS A 445 31.58 -2.01 9.61
C LYS A 445 31.75 -0.54 9.27
N LYS A 446 31.49 -0.12 8.02
CA LYS A 446 31.61 1.29 7.62
C LYS A 446 30.69 2.21 8.42
N ARG A 447 29.49 1.74 8.78
CA ARG A 447 28.53 2.52 9.58
C ARG A 447 28.75 2.43 11.09
N PHE A 448 29.31 1.32 11.57
CA PHE A 448 29.55 1.08 13.00
C PHE A 448 31.02 1.22 13.40
N THR A 449 31.87 1.80 12.54
CA THR A 449 33.27 2.09 12.91
C THR A 449 33.27 3.03 14.11
N PRO A 450 33.85 2.65 15.27
CA PRO A 450 33.87 3.50 16.44
C PRO A 450 34.79 4.69 16.15
N GLY A 451 34.22 5.89 16.05
CA GLY A 451 34.98 7.14 16.13
C GLY A 451 35.17 7.64 17.56
N ASP A 452 34.63 6.92 18.55
CA ASP A 452 34.50 7.33 19.95
C ASP A 452 34.27 6.07 20.83
N ASP A 453 34.41 6.18 22.16
CA ASP A 453 34.28 5.07 23.15
C ASP A 453 32.88 4.41 23.21
N ARG A 454 31.98 4.75 22.28
CA ARG A 454 30.60 4.25 22.20
C ARG A 454 30.29 3.76 20.76
N PRO A 455 30.64 2.50 20.43
CA PRO A 455 30.47 1.94 19.07
C PRO A 455 29.01 1.87 18.59
N LEU A 456 28.04 1.88 19.51
CA LEU A 456 26.61 1.80 19.21
C LEU A 456 25.90 3.16 19.18
N LYS A 457 26.60 4.29 19.36
CA LYS A 457 25.95 5.62 19.39
C LYS A 457 25.22 5.99 18.09
N GLN A 458 25.56 5.35 16.97
CA GLN A 458 24.92 5.54 15.65
C GLN A 458 23.97 4.38 15.26
N CYS A 459 23.57 3.50 16.19
CA CYS A 459 22.76 2.32 15.86
C CYS A 459 21.27 2.59 15.69
N HIS A 460 20.76 3.76 16.11
CA HIS A 460 19.34 4.11 15.91
C HIS A 460 19.04 4.43 14.44
N GLY A 461 18.01 3.77 13.90
CA GLY A 461 17.48 4.06 12.56
C GLY A 461 18.10 3.26 11.39
N MET A 462 18.84 2.18 11.64
CA MET A 462 19.26 1.30 10.54
C MET A 462 18.09 0.43 10.06
N ASP A 463 17.55 0.77 8.90
CA ASP A 463 16.72 -0.15 8.13
C ASP A 463 17.59 -1.30 7.58
N LEU A 464 17.52 -2.46 8.23
CA LEU A 464 18.26 -3.66 7.86
C LEU A 464 17.91 -4.17 6.46
N SER A 465 16.75 -3.81 5.92
CA SER A 465 16.34 -4.19 4.58
C SER A 465 17.21 -3.52 3.49
N GLN A 466 17.97 -2.48 3.84
CA GLN A 466 18.96 -1.84 2.95
C GLN A 466 20.26 -2.63 2.79
N LEU A 467 20.46 -3.71 3.55
CA LEU A 467 21.59 -4.62 3.40
C LEU A 467 21.30 -5.63 2.28
N PRO A 468 22.32 -6.09 1.52
CA PRO A 468 22.12 -7.23 0.62
C PRO A 468 21.69 -8.45 1.42
N PRO A 469 20.89 -9.38 0.86
CA PRO A 469 20.51 -10.59 1.58
C PRO A 469 21.75 -11.37 2.02
N CYS A 470 21.65 -12.12 3.12
CA CYS A 470 22.69 -13.07 3.47
C CYS A 470 22.79 -14.16 2.39
N GLU A 471 23.93 -14.83 2.32
CA GLU A 471 24.18 -15.88 1.31
C GLU A 471 23.07 -16.95 1.30
N MET A 472 22.62 -17.39 2.47
CA MET A 472 21.57 -18.41 2.61
C MET A 472 20.23 -17.92 2.07
N SER A 473 19.85 -16.68 2.37
CA SER A 473 18.63 -16.09 1.84
C SER A 473 18.71 -15.85 0.35
N LEU A 474 19.88 -15.45 -0.14
CA LEU A 474 20.14 -15.30 -1.56
C LEU A 474 20.02 -16.63 -2.30
N LYS A 475 20.50 -17.75 -1.74
CA LYS A 475 20.33 -19.09 -2.33
C LYS A 475 18.86 -19.41 -2.58
N ASN A 476 18.00 -19.26 -1.56
CA ASN A 476 16.57 -19.53 -1.70
C ASN A 476 15.87 -18.51 -2.62
N HIS A 477 16.28 -17.25 -2.62
CA HIS A 477 15.79 -16.26 -3.57
C HIS A 477 16.16 -16.61 -5.02
N ILE A 478 17.39 -17.06 -5.30
CA ILE A 478 17.80 -17.52 -6.64
C ILE A 478 16.99 -18.74 -7.07
N LYS A 479 16.73 -19.70 -6.17
CA LYS A 479 15.87 -20.87 -6.48
C LYS A 479 14.47 -20.44 -6.93
N ARG A 480 13.86 -19.49 -6.23
CA ARG A 480 12.54 -18.94 -6.63
C ARG A 480 12.59 -18.23 -7.97
N ALA A 481 13.60 -17.38 -8.19
CA ALA A 481 13.80 -16.69 -9.46
C ALA A 481 14.03 -17.67 -10.63
N ASN A 482 14.78 -18.75 -10.39
CA ASN A 482 15.02 -19.81 -11.36
C ASN A 482 13.72 -20.53 -11.72
N TYR A 483 12.91 -20.88 -10.73
CA TYR A 483 11.61 -21.54 -10.92
C TYR A 483 10.64 -20.66 -11.70
N GLN A 484 10.48 -19.38 -11.33
CA GLN A 484 9.62 -18.45 -12.06
C GLN A 484 10.09 -18.25 -13.51
N SER A 485 11.40 -18.12 -13.72
CA SER A 485 11.97 -18.00 -15.07
C SER A 485 11.71 -19.25 -15.91
N MET A 486 11.70 -20.43 -15.29
CA MET A 486 11.39 -21.69 -15.97
C MET A 486 9.94 -21.72 -16.46
N ILE A 487 8.98 -21.29 -15.62
CA ILE A 487 7.56 -21.15 -15.99
C ILE A 487 7.43 -20.26 -17.23
N TRP A 488 8.01 -19.05 -17.18
CA TRP A 488 7.92 -18.10 -18.29
C TRP A 488 8.61 -18.59 -19.57
N ARG A 489 9.74 -19.29 -19.47
CA ARG A 489 10.42 -19.88 -20.65
C ARG A 489 9.62 -20.99 -21.31
N CYS A 490 8.70 -21.61 -20.57
CA CYS A 490 7.78 -22.63 -21.07
C CYS A 490 6.49 -22.05 -21.64
N ALA A 491 6.33 -20.72 -21.74
CA ALA A 491 5.08 -20.09 -22.19
C ALA A 491 4.64 -20.52 -23.60
N SER A 492 5.56 -20.91 -24.50
CA SER A 492 5.23 -21.44 -25.83
C SER A 492 4.80 -22.93 -25.84
N GLN A 493 4.82 -23.62 -24.69
CA GLN A 493 4.44 -25.03 -24.57
C GLN A 493 3.06 -25.19 -23.95
N THR A 494 2.19 -26.01 -24.53
CA THR A 494 0.84 -26.26 -24.00
C THR A 494 0.84 -27.03 -22.67
N HIS A 495 1.69 -28.05 -22.54
CA HIS A 495 1.76 -28.88 -21.33
C HIS A 495 3.18 -28.97 -20.78
N PRO A 496 3.71 -27.87 -20.21
CA PRO A 496 5.07 -27.86 -19.70
C PRO A 496 5.20 -28.77 -18.48
N LYS A 497 6.27 -29.57 -18.47
CA LYS A 497 6.62 -30.42 -17.32
C LYS A 497 7.47 -29.60 -16.36
N LEU A 498 6.81 -29.04 -15.35
CA LEU A 498 7.47 -28.24 -14.32
C LEU A 498 7.76 -29.09 -13.07
N PRO A 499 8.89 -28.86 -12.38
CA PRO A 499 9.16 -29.52 -11.11
C PRO A 499 8.21 -29.00 -10.03
N ASN A 500 8.14 -29.72 -8.90
CA ASN A 500 7.36 -29.27 -7.75
C ASN A 500 7.97 -27.95 -7.21
N PRO A 501 7.16 -26.93 -6.89
CA PRO A 501 7.66 -25.69 -6.29
C PRO A 501 8.32 -25.91 -4.91
N GLU A 502 7.96 -26.98 -4.21
CA GLU A 502 8.64 -27.37 -2.97
C GLU A 502 10.14 -27.63 -3.22
N ASN A 503 11.00 -27.13 -2.33
CA ASN A 503 12.47 -27.12 -2.45
C ASN A 503 13.05 -26.13 -3.46
N ASN A 504 12.22 -25.46 -4.28
CA ASN A 504 12.64 -24.36 -5.13
C ASN A 504 12.58 -22.99 -4.41
N GLY A 505 12.86 -22.99 -3.10
CA GLY A 505 12.78 -21.81 -2.24
C GLY A 505 11.41 -21.59 -1.59
N TRP A 506 10.52 -22.58 -1.70
CA TRP A 506 9.29 -22.71 -0.91
C TRP A 506 9.29 -24.03 -0.13
N LYS A 507 8.48 -24.07 0.93
CA LYS A 507 8.22 -25.23 1.78
C LYS A 507 6.72 -25.42 1.96
N LEU A 508 6.26 -26.64 2.16
CA LEU A 508 4.88 -26.88 2.57
C LEU A 508 4.72 -26.64 4.08
N SER A 509 3.75 -25.82 4.44
CA SER A 509 3.27 -25.70 5.82
C SER A 509 2.55 -26.97 6.26
N GLU A 510 2.38 -27.14 7.58
CA GLU A 510 1.60 -28.24 8.17
C GLU A 510 0.15 -28.30 7.63
N ARG A 511 -0.36 -27.18 7.10
CA ARG A 511 -1.70 -27.06 6.51
C ARG A 511 -1.71 -27.29 4.99
N GLY A 512 -0.61 -27.77 4.40
CA GLY A 512 -0.49 -28.06 2.97
C GLY A 512 -0.40 -26.82 2.07
N ARG A 513 -0.09 -25.64 2.62
CA ARG A 513 0.09 -24.39 1.84
C ARG A 513 1.57 -24.14 1.58
N LEU A 514 1.90 -23.66 0.38
CA LEU A 514 3.23 -23.18 0.04
C LEU A 514 3.56 -21.91 0.82
N GLU A 515 4.68 -21.93 1.54
CA GLU A 515 5.26 -20.80 2.27
C GLU A 515 6.68 -20.53 1.77
N ILE A 516 7.09 -19.26 1.80
CA ILE A 516 8.45 -18.88 1.40
C ILE A 516 9.45 -19.47 2.39
N ASN A 517 10.44 -20.17 1.87
CA ASN A 517 11.61 -20.56 2.65
C ASN A 517 12.66 -19.43 2.57
N TRP A 518 12.78 -18.64 3.64
CA TRP A 518 13.67 -17.48 3.66
C TRP A 518 15.14 -17.85 3.84
N CYS A 519 15.46 -18.81 4.69
CA CYS A 519 16.81 -19.26 5.02
C CYS A 519 16.78 -20.73 5.48
N ASP A 520 17.78 -21.51 5.08
CA ASP A 520 17.96 -22.91 5.50
C ASP A 520 18.82 -22.95 6.78
N GLY A 521 18.22 -22.90 7.97
CA GLY A 521 18.92 -22.98 9.26
C GLY A 521 18.56 -21.86 10.24
N ASP A 522 19.28 -21.78 11.35
CA ASP A 522 18.99 -20.81 12.42
C ASP A 522 19.29 -19.39 11.95
N ILE A 523 18.31 -18.48 12.11
CA ILE A 523 18.43 -17.06 11.72
C ILE A 523 19.40 -16.32 12.66
N PHE A 524 19.52 -16.79 13.90
CA PHE A 524 20.43 -16.27 14.91
C PHE A 524 21.32 -17.41 15.43
N PRO A 525 22.58 -17.14 15.81
CA PRO A 525 23.36 -18.08 16.61
C PRO A 525 22.58 -18.45 17.87
N ASN A 526 22.51 -19.74 18.20
CA ASN A 526 21.75 -20.24 19.34
C ASN A 526 22.23 -19.59 20.66
N GLU A 527 23.52 -19.23 20.74
CA GLU A 527 24.08 -18.51 21.88
C GLU A 527 23.47 -17.11 22.06
N ILE A 528 23.08 -16.42 20.97
CA ILE A 528 22.40 -15.12 21.05
C ILE A 528 20.92 -15.30 21.43
N VAL A 529 20.28 -16.35 20.93
CA VAL A 529 18.90 -16.70 21.33
C VAL A 529 18.86 -17.00 22.84
N ASP A 530 19.85 -17.73 23.35
CA ASP A 530 20.01 -18.03 24.77
C ASP A 530 20.33 -16.78 25.62
N ILE A 531 21.02 -15.78 25.08
CA ILE A 531 21.27 -14.50 25.77
C ILE A 531 19.98 -13.67 25.80
N LEU A 532 19.30 -13.50 24.67
CA LEU A 532 18.05 -12.74 24.58
C LEU A 532 16.94 -13.34 25.45
N SER A 533 16.87 -14.66 25.52
CA SER A 533 15.90 -15.36 26.40
C SER A 533 16.27 -15.35 27.88
N LYS A 534 17.53 -15.00 28.23
CA LYS A 534 17.96 -14.76 29.63
C LYS A 534 17.74 -13.32 30.06
N ASP A 535 17.85 -12.36 29.16
CA ASP A 535 17.62 -10.93 29.46
C ASP A 535 16.15 -10.63 29.78
N ASP A 536 15.18 -11.38 29.24
CA ASP A 536 13.76 -11.28 29.63
C ASP A 536 13.49 -11.71 31.09
N ALA A 537 14.46 -12.36 31.76
CA ALA A 537 14.33 -12.82 33.14
C ALA A 537 15.00 -11.90 34.18
N VAL A 538 15.71 -10.84 33.78
CA VAL A 538 16.46 -9.98 34.72
C VAL A 538 16.36 -8.48 34.36
N GLN A 539 15.61 -7.75 35.21
CA GLN A 539 15.62 -6.28 35.44
C GLN A 539 14.98 -5.41 34.33
N ASP A 540 13.89 -4.66 34.54
CA ASP A 540 13.37 -3.97 35.74
C ASP A 540 14.49 -3.36 36.60
N SER A 541 15.23 -2.42 36.00
CA SER A 541 15.82 -1.30 36.74
C SER A 541 16.10 -0.13 35.79
N ASP A 542 15.55 1.01 36.18
CA ASP A 542 15.68 2.36 35.63
C ASP A 542 17.07 2.70 35.10
N ASP A 543 17.13 3.33 33.92
CA ASP A 543 18.03 4.46 33.67
C ASP A 543 17.58 5.26 32.44
N ASP A 544 16.90 6.38 32.73
CA ASP A 544 16.60 7.49 31.83
C ASP A 544 17.88 8.11 31.24
N LYS A 545 18.01 8.17 29.90
CA LYS A 545 18.69 9.30 29.22
C LYS A 545 18.06 9.66 27.88
N ASP A 546 17.47 10.85 27.90
CA ASP A 546 17.03 11.72 26.82
C ASP A 546 17.70 11.55 25.44
N SER A 547 16.85 11.45 24.40
CA SER A 547 17.10 12.17 23.16
C SER A 547 15.77 12.62 22.55
N VAL A 548 15.60 13.95 22.50
CA VAL A 548 14.49 14.65 21.88
C VAL A 548 14.62 14.51 20.36
N ALA A 549 13.80 13.64 19.77
CA ALA A 549 13.49 13.67 18.34
C ALA A 549 12.15 14.39 18.18
N SER A 550 12.21 15.62 17.66
CA SER A 550 11.04 16.33 17.17
C SER A 550 10.62 15.68 15.85
N ASP A 551 9.66 14.76 15.92
CA ASP A 551 8.92 14.37 14.73
C ASP A 551 7.76 15.34 14.55
N ASP A 552 7.89 16.14 13.50
CA ASP A 552 6.85 17.01 12.99
C ASP A 552 5.60 16.18 12.68
N ILE A 553 4.49 16.53 13.35
CA ILE A 553 3.16 15.99 13.10
C ILE A 553 2.56 16.80 11.95
N GLU A 554 2.52 16.22 10.77
CA GLU A 554 1.67 16.66 9.66
C GLU A 554 0.47 15.70 9.62
N TRP A 555 -0.59 16.02 10.36
CA TRP A 555 -1.88 15.35 10.25
C TRP A 555 -2.88 16.34 9.64
N LEU A 556 -3.36 15.98 8.44
CA LEU A 556 -4.38 16.66 7.64
C LEU A 556 -4.01 18.05 7.10
N SER A 557 -3.20 18.09 6.05
CA SER A 557 -3.37 19.06 4.97
C SER A 557 -3.51 18.31 3.65
N GLU A 558 -4.73 18.24 3.13
CA GLU A 558 -4.95 18.03 1.70
C GLU A 558 -4.33 19.23 0.98
N SER A 559 -3.21 19.00 0.30
CA SER A 559 -2.68 19.93 -0.69
C SER A 559 -3.37 19.63 -2.03
N GLU A 560 -4.41 20.40 -2.36
CA GLU A 560 -4.88 20.53 -3.74
C GLU A 560 -3.84 21.33 -4.54
N GLU A 561 -3.48 20.80 -5.70
CA GLU A 561 -2.66 21.46 -6.71
C GLU A 561 -3.46 22.60 -7.35
N ASP A 562 -2.95 23.83 -7.25
CA ASP A 562 -3.43 24.97 -8.05
C ASP A 562 -3.13 24.70 -9.53
N ILE A 563 -4.13 24.21 -10.27
CA ILE A 563 -4.19 24.34 -11.73
C ILE A 563 -4.70 25.77 -12.00
N THR A 564 -3.80 26.70 -12.25
CA THR A 564 -4.16 27.95 -12.91
C THR A 564 -4.17 27.70 -14.42
N ASP A 565 -5.35 27.40 -14.94
CA ASP A 565 -5.68 27.69 -16.34
C ASP A 565 -5.76 29.22 -16.46
N SER A 566 -4.86 29.80 -17.25
CA SER A 566 -4.96 31.18 -17.70
C SER A 566 -4.78 31.21 -19.21
N ASP A 567 -5.86 30.89 -19.92
CA ASP A 567 -6.11 31.37 -21.28
C ASP A 567 -7.16 32.49 -21.18
N THR A 568 -6.73 33.73 -21.46
CA THR A 568 -7.42 34.75 -22.28
C THR A 568 -6.60 36.04 -22.24
N ASP A 569 -5.64 36.19 -23.15
CA ASP A 569 -5.69 37.10 -24.32
C ASP A 569 -4.36 37.08 -25.09
#